data_AF-A0A0G0XDI3-F1
#
_entry.id   AF-A0A0G0XDI3-F1
#
_cell.length_a   1.000
_cell.length_b   1.000
_cell.length_c   1.000
_cell.angle_alpha   90.00
_cell.angle_beta   90.00
_cell.angle_gamma   90.00
#
_symmetry.space_group_name_H-M   'P 1'
#
loop_
_entity.id
_entity.type
_entity.pdbx_description
1 polymer ?
#
loop_
_entity_poly.entity_id
_entity_poly.type
_entity_poly.pdbx_seq_one_letter_code
_entity_poly.pdbx_strand_id
1 'polypeptide(L)'
;MTNIQRGTTEVISVSLPIPIVKKLEKERSIRGQSRSAFIASLIGQIAEEERWQRIYKKGTQTAVAFEITSEEDIDKILHEV
;
A
#
# COMPACT_ATOMS: atom_id res chain seq x y z
N MET A 1 5.65 -13.83 22.74
CA MET A 1 4.19 -14.05 22.70
C MET A 1 3.54 -12.72 22.35
N THR A 2 2.80 -12.64 21.24
CA THR A 2 2.12 -11.39 20.85
C THR A 2 0.85 -11.28 21.69
N ASN A 3 0.79 -10.31 22.61
CA ASN A 3 -0.39 -10.05 23.42
C ASN A 3 -1.54 -9.60 22.50
N ILE A 4 -2.59 -10.43 22.40
CA ILE A 4 -3.84 -10.04 21.76
C ILE A 4 -4.51 -9.02 22.68
N GLN A 5 -4.50 -7.75 22.29
CA GLN A 5 -5.19 -6.70 23.02
C GLN A 5 -6.70 -6.86 22.76
N ARG A 6 -7.47 -7.10 23.82
CA ARG A 6 -8.93 -7.18 23.73
C ARG A 6 -9.47 -5.81 23.30
N GLY A 7 -10.23 -5.77 22.20
CA GLY A 7 -10.88 -4.56 21.66
C GLY A 7 -10.31 -4.00 20.35
N THR A 8 -9.12 -4.44 19.91
CA THR A 8 -8.48 -3.95 18.66
C THR A 8 -8.08 -5.07 17.70
N THR A 9 -8.19 -6.34 18.11
CA THR A 9 -7.78 -7.51 17.31
C THR A 9 -8.92 -8.52 17.25
N GLU A 10 -9.28 -8.93 16.04
CA GLU A 10 -10.24 -10.01 15.77
C GLU A 10 -9.49 -11.24 15.22
N VAL A 11 -9.86 -12.43 15.68
CA VAL A 11 -9.28 -13.69 15.21
C VAL A 11 -10.18 -14.27 14.13
N ILE A 12 -9.63 -14.40 12.92
CA ILE A 12 -10.31 -15.00 11.78
C ILE A 12 -9.73 -16.40 11.47
N SER A 13 -10.58 -17.29 10.96
CA SER A 13 -10.17 -18.57 10.40
C SER A 13 -10.33 -18.51 8.89
N VAL A 14 -9.26 -18.82 8.14
CA VAL A 14 -9.25 -18.74 6.68
C VAL A 14 -8.67 -20.01 6.07
N SER A 15 -9.31 -20.49 5.01
CA SER A 15 -8.81 -21.59 4.19
C SER A 15 -8.14 -21.03 2.95
N LEU A 16 -6.91 -21.47 2.67
CA LEU A 16 -6.13 -21.04 1.51
C LEU A 16 -5.63 -22.26 0.73
N PRO A 17 -5.47 -22.17 -0.60
CA PRO A 17 -4.85 -23.23 -1.38
C PRO A 17 -3.44 -23.55 -0.86
N ILE A 18 -3.07 -24.83 -0.81
CA ILE A 18 -1.77 -25.30 -0.32
C ILE A 18 -0.58 -24.52 -0.93
N PRO A 19 -0.54 -24.24 -2.26
CA PRO A 19 0.56 -23.47 -2.85
C PRO A 19 0.68 -22.06 -2.27
N ILE A 20 -0.45 -21.42 -1.97
CA ILE A 20 -0.51 -20.07 -1.40
C ILE A 20 -0.01 -20.09 0.04
N VAL A 21 -0.42 -21.08 0.83
CA VAL A 21 0.10 -21.25 2.20
C VAL A 21 1.61 -21.42 2.18
N LYS A 22 2.15 -22.27 1.30
CA LYS A 22 3.60 -22.47 1.17
C LYS A 22 4.33 -21.18 0.83
N LYS A 23 3.78 -20.39 -0.10
CA LYS A 23 4.35 -19.09 -0.47
C LYS A 23 4.30 -18.11 0.70
N LEU A 24 3.16 -18.01 1.38
CA LEU A 24 2.98 -17.16 2.57
C LEU A 24 4.02 -17.48 3.65
N GLU A 25 4.20 -18.77 3.96
CA GLU A 25 5.16 -19.22 4.97
C GLU A 25 6.60 -18.87 4.62
N LYS A 26 6.98 -19.02 3.35
CA LYS A 26 8.30 -18.63 2.86
C LYS A 26 8.52 -17.12 2.97
N GLU A 27 7.61 -16.32 2.42
CA GLU A 27 7.75 -14.86 2.35
C GLU A 27 7.74 -14.21 3.74
N ARG A 28 6.83 -14.63 4.63
CA ARG A 28 6.82 -14.10 6.01
C ARG A 28 8.12 -14.43 6.75
N SER A 29 8.72 -15.59 6.48
CA SER A 29 9.93 -16.03 7.16
C SER A 29 11.14 -15.21 6.71
N ILE A 30 11.24 -14.93 5.41
CA ILE A 30 12.27 -14.04 4.84
C ILE A 30 12.20 -12.66 5.50
N ARG A 31 10.98 -12.18 5.78
CA ARG A 31 10.73 -10.85 6.37
C ARG A 31 10.75 -10.85 7.91
N GLY A 32 10.97 -12.00 8.56
CA GLY A 32 10.95 -12.10 10.02
C GLY A 32 9.58 -11.79 10.66
N GLN A 33 8.49 -11.96 9.92
CA GLN A 33 7.14 -11.58 10.35
C GLN A 33 6.31 -12.79 10.83
N SER A 34 5.41 -12.53 11.77
CA SER A 34 4.33 -13.46 12.10
C SER A 34 3.34 -13.56 10.93
N ARG A 35 2.52 -14.62 10.90
CA ARG A 35 1.46 -14.78 9.89
C ARG A 35 0.50 -13.59 9.88
N SER A 36 0.02 -13.18 11.05
CA SER A 36 -0.91 -12.06 11.19
C SER A 36 -0.29 -10.74 10.74
N ALA A 37 0.96 -10.46 11.12
CA ALA A 37 1.65 -9.25 10.71
C ALA A 37 1.90 -9.20 9.19
N PHE A 38 2.28 -10.34 8.60
CA PHE A 38 2.48 -10.42 7.16
C PHE A 38 1.17 -10.24 6.40
N ILE A 39 0.09 -10.91 6.80
CA ILE A 39 -1.25 -10.75 6.20
C ILE A 39 -1.72 -9.30 6.32
N ALA A 40 -1.58 -8.69 7.51
CA ALA A 40 -1.93 -7.28 7.72
C ALA A 40 -1.13 -6.34 6.79
N SER A 41 0.17 -6.62 6.57
CA SER A 41 1.00 -5.82 5.66
C SER A 41 0.53 -5.94 4.20
N LEU A 42 0.12 -7.12 3.76
CA LEU A 42 -0.41 -7.33 2.41
C LEU A 42 -1.73 -6.57 2.21
N ILE A 43 -2.61 -6.56 3.22
CA ILE A 43 -3.84 -5.78 3.18
C ILE A 43 -3.52 -4.27 3.14
N GLY A 44 -2.55 -3.83 3.94
CA GLY A 44 -2.08 -2.44 3.92
C GLY A 44 -1.56 -1.99 2.56
N GLN A 45 -0.91 -2.87 1.80
CA GLN A 45 -0.45 -2.56 0.43
C GLN A 45 -1.60 -2.27 -0.52
N ILE A 46 -2.76 -2.92 -0.37
CA ILE A 46 -3.94 -2.65 -1.19
C ILE A 46 -4.44 -1.22 -0.94
N ALA A 47 -4.50 -0.79 0.33
CA ALA A 47 -4.91 0.57 0.68
C ALA A 47 -3.93 1.63 0.15
N GLU A 48 -2.62 1.33 0.17
CA GLU A 48 -1.60 2.21 -0.41
C GLU A 48 -1.70 2.30 -1.93
N GLU A 49 -1.99 1.20 -2.62
CA GLU A 49 -2.21 1.20 -4.06
C GLU A 49 -3.44 2.04 -4.43
N GLU A 50 -4.56 1.88 -3.72
CA GLU A 50 -5.75 2.71 -3.90
C GLU A 50 -5.49 4.20 -3.64
N ARG A 51 -4.66 4.50 -2.63
CA ARG A 51 -4.24 5.87 -2.31
C ARG A 51 -3.38 6.43 -3.44
N TRP A 52 -2.43 5.65 -3.95
CA TRP A 52 -1.57 6.05 -5.05
C TRP A 52 -2.37 6.32 -6.33
N GLN A 53 -3.34 5.46 -6.67
CA GLN A 53 -4.23 5.67 -7.82
C GLN A 53 -5.01 6.99 -7.71
N ARG A 54 -5.47 7.35 -6.50
CA ARG A 54 -6.13 8.65 -6.27
C ARG A 54 -5.19 9.83 -6.45
N ILE A 55 -3.97 9.75 -5.92
CA ILE A 55 -2.95 10.80 -6.08
C ILE A 55 -2.60 10.95 -7.55
N TYR A 56 -2.34 9.85 -8.24
CA TYR A 56 -2.02 9.82 -9.66
C TYR A 56 -3.12 10.49 -10.49
N LYS A 57 -4.38 10.08 -10.31
CA LYS A 57 -5.52 10.67 -11.02
C LYS A 57 -5.63 12.19 -10.78
N LYS A 58 -5.49 12.62 -9.52
CA LYS A 58 -5.51 14.04 -9.17
C LYS A 58 -4.33 14.79 -9.80
N GLY A 59 -3.15 14.21 -9.80
CA GLY A 59 -1.95 14.74 -10.44
C GLY A 59 -2.16 14.92 -11.94
N THR A 60 -2.68 13.91 -12.64
CA THR A 60 -3.00 14.00 -14.07
C THR A 60 -4.03 15.08 -14.37
N GLN A 61 -5.11 15.16 -13.57
CA GLN A 61 -6.12 16.21 -13.74
C GLN A 61 -5.55 17.62 -13.53
N THR A 62 -4.66 17.76 -12.55
CA THR A 62 -3.99 19.03 -12.27
C THR A 62 -3.02 19.40 -13.40
N ALA A 63 -2.22 18.45 -13.87
CA ALA A 63 -1.31 18.67 -15.00
C ALA A 63 -2.07 19.12 -16.26
N VAL A 64 -3.21 18.51 -16.57
CA VAL A 64 -4.07 18.95 -17.68
C VAL A 64 -4.63 20.35 -17.46
N ALA A 65 -5.14 20.64 -16.25
CA ALA A 65 -5.74 21.94 -15.95
C ALA A 65 -4.74 23.11 -15.99
N PHE A 66 -3.47 22.82 -15.70
CA PHE A 66 -2.37 23.80 -15.70
C PHE A 66 -1.46 23.68 -16.94
N GLU A 67 -1.86 22.88 -17.94
CA GLU A 67 -1.09 22.63 -19.17
C GLU A 67 0.37 22.20 -18.91
N ILE A 68 0.62 21.52 -17.79
CA ILE A 68 1.93 21.02 -17.41
C ILE A 68 2.24 19.79 -18.27
N THR A 69 3.18 19.95 -19.20
CA THR A 69 3.60 18.87 -20.11
C THR A 69 5.06 18.46 -19.92
N SER A 70 5.82 19.25 -19.18
CA SER A 70 7.25 19.07 -18.94
C SER A 70 7.65 19.46 -17.51
N GLU A 71 8.84 19.04 -17.09
CA GLU A 71 9.42 19.47 -15.81
C GLU A 71 9.70 20.99 -15.79
N GLU A 72 10.03 21.58 -16.94
CA GLU A 72 10.24 23.03 -17.07
C GLU A 72 8.97 23.84 -16.79
N ASP A 73 7.78 23.29 -17.09
CA ASP A 73 6.52 23.95 -16.77
C ASP A 73 6.25 23.94 -15.25
N ILE A 74 6.76 22.93 -14.54
CA ILE A 74 6.70 22.88 -13.07
C ILE A 74 7.66 23.91 -12.47
N ASP A 75 8.87 24.02 -13.00
CA ASP A 75 9.87 25.00 -12.53
C ASP A 75 9.38 26.44 -12.71
N LYS A 76 8.68 26.75 -13.81
CA LYS A 76 8.02 28.07 -13.99
C LYS A 76 7.01 28.34 -12.87
N ILE A 77 6.15 27.37 -12.54
CA ILE A 77 5.16 27.52 -11.45
C ILE A 77 5.84 27.70 -10.08
N LEU A 78 6.95 27.03 -9.83
CA LEU A 78 7.66 27.08 -8.54
C LEU A 78 8.51 28.36 -8.36
N HIS A 79 8.97 28.95 -9.46
CA HIS A 79 9.89 30.09 -9.44
C HIS A 79 9.24 31.42 -9.88
N GLU A 80 7.98 31.41 -10.31
CA GLU A 80 7.19 32.62 -10.50
C GLU A 80 6.62 33.12 -9.15
N VAL A 81 7.21 34.22 -8.66
CA VAL A 81 6.60 35.22 -7.76
C VAL A 81 6.62 36.56 -8.48
#